data_AF-A0A0B8QMS8-F1
#
_entry.id   AF-A0A0B8QMS8-F1
#
_cell.length_a   1.000
_cell.length_b   1.000
_cell.length_c   1.000
_cell.angle_alpha   90.00
_cell.angle_beta   90.00
_cell.angle_gamma   90.00
#
_symmetry.space_group_name_H-M   'P 1'
#
loop_
_entity.id
_entity.type
_entity.pdbx_description
1 polymer ?
#
loop_
_entity_poly.entity_id
_entity_poly.type
_entity_poly.pdbx_seq_one_letter_code
_entity_poly.pdbx_strand_id
1 'polypeptide(L)'
;MLQRKGLVAEIVYHEDVDSVKDKASSCIVLAANENDHRLESLRRQGIPFVNVGKKINGWWVAPDEFMGIRQLTLDLINRGKKRIAFVVAKDTESAEQNSRHQGYTSALESAGLPPTPLNL
;
A
#
# COMPACT_ATOMS: atom_id res chain seq x y z
N MET A 1 15.06 6.52 26.02
CA MET A 1 13.86 7.10 25.37
C MET A 1 14.33 8.03 24.26
N LEU A 2 13.83 7.89 23.03
CA LEU A 2 14.32 8.60 21.83
C LEU A 2 14.20 10.14 21.93
N GLN A 3 13.17 10.63 22.63
CA GLN A 3 12.98 12.06 22.87
C GLN A 3 14.12 12.70 23.66
N ARG A 4 14.72 11.98 24.64
CA ARG A 4 15.92 12.45 25.38
C ARG A 4 17.17 12.52 24.51
N LYS A 5 17.14 11.93 23.31
CA LYS A 5 18.19 12.03 22.29
C LYS A 5 17.88 13.11 21.24
N GLY A 6 16.87 13.96 21.46
CA GLY A 6 16.54 15.09 20.59
C GLY A 6 15.64 14.74 19.40
N LEU A 7 15.07 13.53 19.35
CA LEU A 7 14.15 13.16 18.27
C LEU A 7 12.79 13.84 18.45
N VAL A 8 12.38 14.61 17.46
CA VAL A 8 11.08 15.28 17.35
C VAL A 8 10.30 14.61 16.21
N ALA A 9 9.06 14.22 16.46
CA ALA A 9 8.17 13.65 15.45
C ALA A 9 7.21 14.74 14.99
N GLU A 10 7.18 15.00 13.68
CA GLU A 10 6.29 15.96 13.05
C GLU A 10 5.36 15.21 12.09
N ILE A 11 4.07 15.57 12.10
CA ILE A 11 3.11 15.11 11.10
C ILE A 11 3.00 16.20 10.04
N VAL A 12 3.32 15.85 8.79
CA VAL A 12 3.17 16.75 7.64
C VAL A 12 2.13 16.14 6.70
N TYR A 13 1.09 16.92 6.40
CA TYR A 13 0.04 16.51 5.47
C TYR A 13 0.50 16.68 4.02
N HIS A 14 -0.24 16.08 3.08
CA HIS A 14 0.20 15.97 1.69
C HIS A 14 0.38 17.34 1.02
N GLU A 15 -0.43 18.31 1.41
CA GLU A 15 -0.44 19.70 0.93
C GLU A 15 0.80 20.50 1.35
N ASP A 16 1.48 20.08 2.43
CA ASP A 16 2.60 20.81 3.03
C ASP A 16 3.97 20.19 2.71
N VAL A 17 4.03 19.20 1.83
CA VAL A 17 5.24 18.41 1.59
C VAL A 17 6.43 19.26 1.11
N ASP A 18 6.16 20.34 0.38
CA ASP A 18 7.18 21.27 -0.12
C ASP A 18 7.89 22.07 1.00
N SER A 19 7.31 22.09 2.22
CA SER A 19 7.88 22.74 3.41
C SER A 19 8.60 21.77 4.36
N VAL A 20 8.69 20.48 4.01
CA VAL A 20 9.23 19.43 4.91
C VAL A 20 10.63 19.75 5.41
N LYS A 21 11.54 20.25 4.55
CA LYS A 21 12.93 20.54 4.94
C LYS A 21 13.07 21.49 6.14
N ASP A 22 12.06 22.33 6.40
CA ASP A 22 12.06 23.27 7.51
C ASP A 22 11.61 22.62 8.83
N LYS A 23 11.01 21.42 8.75
CA LYS A 23 10.38 20.70 9.87
C LYS A 23 11.06 19.37 10.19
N ALA A 24 11.62 18.69 9.20
CA ALA A 24 12.19 17.36 9.35
C ALA A 24 13.40 17.12 8.44
N SER A 25 14.35 16.31 8.92
CA SER A 25 15.54 15.89 8.17
C SER A 25 15.37 14.53 7.47
N SER A 26 14.30 13.79 7.75
CA SER A 26 13.96 12.52 7.10
C SER A 26 12.47 12.22 7.25
N CYS A 27 11.91 11.43 6.35
CA CYS A 27 10.47 11.16 6.30
C CYS A 27 10.10 9.68 6.25
N ILE A 28 8.95 9.36 6.83
CA ILE A 28 8.21 8.13 6.56
C ILE A 28 6.98 8.53 5.75
N VAL A 29 6.88 8.02 4.52
CA VAL A 29 5.77 8.35 3.62
C VAL A 29 4.79 7.18 3.60
N LEU A 30 3.51 7.46 3.82
CA LEU A 30 2.48 6.42 3.82
C LEU A 30 1.77 6.33 2.46
N ALA A 31 1.70 5.10 1.95
CA ALA A 31 0.90 4.66 0.80
C ALA A 31 1.14 5.44 -0.51
N ALA A 32 2.30 6.07 -0.68
CA ALA A 32 2.65 6.75 -1.93
C ALA A 32 2.93 5.72 -3.03
N ASN A 33 2.46 6.02 -4.25
CA ASN A 33 2.86 5.31 -5.47
C ASN A 33 4.08 6.00 -6.10
N GLU A 34 4.67 5.39 -7.14
CA GLU A 34 5.92 5.89 -7.76
C GLU A 34 5.82 7.35 -8.26
N ASN A 35 4.64 7.75 -8.72
CA ASN A 35 4.37 9.06 -9.31
C ASN A 35 3.76 10.06 -8.32
N ASP A 36 3.75 9.73 -7.03
CA ASP A 36 3.17 10.57 -6.00
C ASP A 36 4.03 11.83 -5.81
N HIS A 37 3.39 12.99 -5.90
CA HIS A 37 4.06 14.30 -5.79
C HIS A 37 4.90 14.43 -4.52
N ARG A 38 4.50 13.78 -3.42
CA ARG A 38 5.25 13.80 -2.16
C ARG A 38 6.64 13.20 -2.32
N LEU A 39 6.77 12.11 -3.08
CA LEU A 39 8.07 11.48 -3.31
C LEU A 39 8.98 12.36 -4.17
N GLU A 40 8.41 12.95 -5.23
CA GLU A 40 9.12 13.89 -6.09
C GLU A 40 9.61 15.12 -5.33
N SER A 41 8.77 15.69 -4.46
CA SER A 41 9.12 16.83 -3.63
C SER A 41 10.28 16.50 -2.68
N LEU A 42 10.21 15.38 -1.97
CA LEU A 42 11.27 14.95 -1.05
C LEU A 42 12.59 14.69 -1.77
N ARG A 43 12.55 14.05 -2.96
CA ARG A 43 13.74 13.86 -3.82
C ARG A 43 14.37 15.19 -4.20
N ARG A 44 13.57 16.18 -4.63
CA ARG A 44 14.05 17.52 -5.00
C ARG A 44 14.65 18.29 -3.81
N GLN A 45 14.06 18.12 -2.63
CA GLN A 45 14.56 18.73 -1.39
C GLN A 45 15.81 18.02 -0.83
N GLY A 46 16.18 16.85 -1.35
CA GLY A 46 17.28 16.04 -0.82
C GLY A 46 16.97 15.37 0.53
N ILE A 47 15.69 15.24 0.88
CA ILE A 47 15.26 14.64 2.14
C ILE A 47 15.17 13.12 1.98
N PRO A 48 15.94 12.32 2.75
CA PRO A 48 15.83 10.87 2.71
C PRO A 48 14.48 10.40 3.27
N PHE A 49 13.91 9.38 2.65
CA PHE A 49 12.65 8.81 3.10
C PHE A 49 12.55 7.30 2.90
N VAL A 50 11.63 6.69 3.64
CA VAL A 50 11.17 5.32 3.44
C VAL A 50 9.68 5.36 3.14
N ASN A 51 9.25 4.69 2.06
CA ASN A 51 7.83 4.54 1.76
C ASN A 51 7.24 3.30 2.47
N VAL A 52 6.04 3.43 3.02
CA VAL A 52 5.33 2.34 3.68
C VAL A 52 4.08 1.97 2.89
N GLY A 53 3.94 0.70 2.59
CA GLY A 53 2.71 0.10 2.05
C GLY A 53 2.69 -0.10 0.54
N LYS A 54 3.54 0.57 -0.23
CA LYS A 54 3.69 0.31 -1.67
C LYS A 54 5.15 0.23 -2.07
N LYS A 55 5.45 -0.66 -3.02
CA LYS A 55 6.75 -0.72 -3.66
C LYS A 55 6.97 0.54 -4.49
N ILE A 56 8.16 1.10 -4.36
CA ILE A 56 8.65 2.23 -5.17
C ILE A 56 10.13 2.03 -5.49
N ASN A 57 10.71 2.87 -6.34
CA ASN A 57 12.15 3.01 -6.48
C ASN A 57 12.72 3.71 -5.25
N GLY A 58 13.62 3.02 -4.54
CA GLY A 58 14.24 3.48 -3.30
C GLY A 58 13.92 2.57 -2.11
N TRP A 59 13.96 3.12 -0.91
CA TRP A 59 13.65 2.38 0.32
C TRP A 59 12.16 2.29 0.55
N TRP A 60 11.67 1.08 0.76
CA TRP A 60 10.27 0.84 1.10
C TRP A 60 10.12 -0.36 2.02
N VAL A 61 9.01 -0.38 2.74
CA VAL A 61 8.54 -1.53 3.51
C VAL A 61 7.06 -1.71 3.25
N ALA A 62 6.65 -2.93 2.93
CA ALA A 62 5.25 -3.25 2.73
C ALA A 62 4.97 -4.67 3.27
N PRO A 63 3.73 -4.93 3.73
CA PRO A 63 3.32 -6.29 4.01
C PRO A 63 3.30 -7.13 2.72
N ASP A 64 3.36 -8.45 2.85
CA ASP A 64 3.07 -9.36 1.73
C ASP A 64 1.57 -9.39 1.48
N GLU A 65 1.12 -8.43 0.67
CA GLU A 65 -0.29 -8.22 0.37
C GLU A 65 -0.91 -9.39 -0.40
N PHE A 66 -0.11 -10.05 -1.26
CA PHE A 66 -0.55 -11.19 -2.05
C PHE A 66 -0.78 -12.42 -1.16
N MET A 67 0.19 -12.77 -0.29
CA MET A 67 0.00 -13.89 0.64
C MET A 67 -1.08 -13.60 1.67
N GLY A 68 -1.12 -12.37 2.22
CA GLY A 68 -2.11 -12.00 3.23
C GLY A 68 -3.54 -12.17 2.73
N ILE A 69 -3.86 -11.62 1.56
CA ILE A 69 -5.21 -11.75 1.01
C ILE A 69 -5.53 -13.18 0.56
N ARG A 70 -4.53 -13.92 0.05
CA ARG A 70 -4.73 -15.29 -0.44
C ARG A 70 -5.09 -16.20 0.73
N GLN A 71 -4.38 -16.08 1.85
CA GLN A 71 -4.66 -16.82 3.07
C GLN A 71 -6.05 -16.48 3.63
N LEU A 72 -6.40 -15.18 3.69
CA LEU A 72 -7.74 -14.75 4.11
C LEU A 72 -8.84 -15.34 3.23
N THR A 73 -8.67 -15.28 1.91
CA THR A 73 -9.67 -15.78 0.95
C THR A 73 -9.85 -17.29 1.06
N LEU A 74 -8.75 -18.04 1.21
CA LEU A 74 -8.80 -19.49 1.45
C LEU A 74 -9.49 -19.83 2.77
N ASP A 75 -9.24 -19.10 3.84
CA ASP A 75 -9.94 -19.29 5.11
C ASP A 75 -11.46 -19.10 4.97
N LEU A 76 -11.90 -18.08 4.22
CA LEU A 76 -13.33 -17.88 3.92
C LEU A 76 -13.93 -19.06 3.13
N ILE A 77 -13.22 -19.55 2.11
CA ILE A 77 -13.64 -20.72 1.33
C ILE A 77 -13.74 -21.97 2.22
N ASN A 78 -12.71 -22.22 3.04
CA ASN A 78 -12.66 -23.38 3.95
C ASN A 78 -13.80 -23.34 4.99
N ARG A 79 -14.28 -22.14 5.35
CA ARG A 79 -15.47 -21.94 6.20
C ARG A 79 -16.79 -22.05 5.43
N GLY A 80 -16.78 -22.49 4.18
CA GLY A 80 -17.96 -22.74 3.35
C GLY A 80 -18.58 -21.49 2.73
N LYS A 81 -17.88 -20.36 2.68
CA LYS A 81 -18.38 -19.16 1.98
C LYS A 81 -18.33 -19.39 0.47
N LYS A 82 -19.47 -19.17 -0.21
CA LYS A 82 -19.64 -19.46 -1.65
C LYS A 82 -19.70 -18.21 -2.54
N ARG A 83 -19.92 -17.04 -1.96
CA ARG A 83 -20.01 -15.75 -2.65
C ARG A 83 -19.12 -14.77 -1.91
N ILE A 84 -17.97 -14.47 -2.49
CA ILE A 84 -16.97 -13.56 -1.94
C ILE A 84 -16.80 -12.46 -2.98
N ALA A 85 -16.93 -11.20 -2.57
CA ALA A 85 -16.74 -10.06 -3.46
C ALA A 85 -15.43 -9.36 -3.08
N PHE A 86 -14.68 -8.91 -4.09
CA PHE A 86 -13.51 -8.08 -3.90
C PHE A 86 -13.87 -6.63 -4.24
N VAL A 87 -13.90 -5.77 -3.22
CA VAL A 87 -14.33 -4.37 -3.35
C VAL A 87 -13.09 -3.46 -3.30
N VAL A 88 -12.90 -2.63 -4.33
CA VAL A 88 -11.76 -1.72 -4.46
C VAL A 88 -12.21 -0.28 -4.71
N ALA A 89 -11.35 0.67 -4.31
CA ALA A 89 -11.58 2.10 -4.58
C ALA A 89 -11.31 2.44 -6.06
N LYS A 90 -11.94 3.50 -6.57
CA LYS A 90 -11.92 3.91 -7.99
C LYS A 90 -10.51 4.33 -8.48
N ASP A 91 -9.65 4.70 -7.56
CA ASP A 91 -8.32 5.27 -7.72
C ASP A 91 -7.18 4.24 -7.55
N THR A 92 -7.51 2.95 -7.44
CA THR A 92 -6.49 1.91 -7.54
C THR A 92 -6.01 1.78 -8.99
N GLU A 93 -4.75 1.37 -9.18
CA GLU A 93 -4.27 0.80 -10.45
C GLU A 93 -5.29 -0.21 -11.00
N SER A 94 -5.20 -0.58 -12.29
CA SER A 94 -6.08 -1.61 -12.84
C SER A 94 -6.13 -2.80 -11.89
N ALA A 95 -7.32 -3.32 -11.58
CA ALA A 95 -7.47 -4.35 -10.54
C ALA A 95 -6.50 -5.52 -10.76
N GLU A 96 -6.19 -5.84 -12.01
CA GLU A 96 -5.21 -6.85 -12.43
C GLU A 96 -3.77 -6.61 -11.92
N GLN A 97 -3.34 -5.37 -11.74
CA GLN A 97 -2.01 -5.01 -11.23
C GLN A 97 -1.95 -4.98 -9.69
N ASN A 98 -3.10 -4.98 -9.03
CA ASN A 98 -3.18 -4.95 -7.57
C ASN A 98 -2.84 -6.32 -6.97
N SER A 99 -1.74 -6.42 -6.21
CA SER A 99 -1.32 -7.68 -5.56
C SER A 99 -2.39 -8.30 -4.66
N ARG A 100 -3.28 -7.48 -4.07
CA ARG A 100 -4.42 -8.00 -3.29
C ARG A 100 -5.48 -8.66 -4.18
N HIS A 101 -5.75 -8.10 -5.35
CA HIS A 101 -6.65 -8.72 -6.32
C HIS A 101 -6.06 -10.03 -6.86
N GLN A 102 -4.76 -10.03 -7.17
CA GLN A 102 -4.06 -11.23 -7.64
C GLN A 102 -4.11 -12.36 -6.60
N GLY A 103 -3.89 -12.07 -5.31
CA GLY A 103 -3.95 -13.08 -4.26
C GLY A 103 -5.37 -13.61 -4.03
N TYR A 104 -6.38 -12.74 -4.15
CA TYR A 104 -7.79 -13.12 -4.12
C TYR A 104 -8.13 -14.08 -5.28
N THR A 105 -7.77 -13.70 -6.51
CA THR A 105 -7.97 -14.54 -7.71
C THR A 105 -7.23 -15.86 -7.60
N SER A 106 -5.98 -15.86 -7.12
CA SER A 106 -5.20 -17.09 -6.91
C SER A 106 -5.87 -18.05 -5.92
N ALA A 107 -6.46 -17.55 -4.83
CA ALA A 107 -7.19 -18.38 -3.87
C ALA A 107 -8.44 -19.00 -4.51
N LEU A 108 -9.22 -18.20 -5.22
CA LEU A 108 -10.41 -18.62 -5.96
C LEU A 108 -10.09 -19.72 -7.00
N GLU A 109 -9.08 -19.49 -7.83
CA GLU A 109 -8.61 -20.46 -8.82
C GLU A 109 -8.19 -21.78 -8.17
N SER A 110 -7.44 -21.72 -7.07
CA SER A 110 -6.99 -22.92 -6.35
C SER A 110 -8.14 -23.73 -5.71
N ALA A 111 -9.31 -23.10 -5.52
CA ALA A 111 -10.52 -23.75 -5.03
C ALA A 111 -11.51 -24.13 -6.15
N GLY A 112 -11.15 -23.93 -7.42
CA GLY A 112 -12.03 -24.19 -8.56
C GLY A 112 -13.22 -23.22 -8.68
N LEU A 113 -13.08 -21.99 -8.16
CA LEU A 113 -14.10 -20.95 -8.17
C LEU A 113 -13.67 -19.74 -9.02
N PRO A 114 -13.50 -19.88 -10.36
CA PRO A 114 -12.95 -18.81 -11.18
C PRO A 114 -13.74 -17.50 -11.00
N PRO A 115 -13.07 -16.34 -10.85
CA PRO A 115 -13.76 -15.07 -10.65
C PRO A 115 -14.67 -14.79 -11.84
N THR A 116 -15.97 -14.63 -11.56
CA THR A 116 -16.94 -14.21 -12.58
C THR A 116 -16.91 -12.68 -12.66
N PRO A 117 -16.77 -12.09 -13.85
CA PRO A 117 -16.92 -10.65 -14.02
C PRO A 117 -18.26 -10.20 -13.45
N LEU A 118 -18.24 -9.13 -12.65
CA LEU A 118 -19.47 -8.41 -12.32
C LEU A 118 -19.97 -7.75 -13.61
N ASN A 119 -20.98 -8.34 -14.24
CA ASN A 119 -21.79 -7.65 -15.24
C ASN A 119 -22.60 -6.59 -14.49
N LEU A 120 -22.08 -5.36 -14.40
CA LEU A 120 -22.80 -4.17 -13.94
C LEU A 120 -23.31 -3.39 -15.14
#